data_AF-A0A3B5Q4B5-F1
#
_entry.id   AF-A0A3B5Q4B5-F1
#
_cell.length_a   1.000
_cell.length_b   1.000
_cell.length_c   1.000
_cell.angle_alpha   90.00
_cell.angle_beta   90.00
_cell.angle_gamma   90.00
#
_symmetry.space_group_name_H-M   'P 1'
#
loop_
_entity.id
_entity.type
_entity.pdbx_description
1 polymer ?
#
loop_
_entity_poly.entity_id
_entity_poly.type
_entity_poly.pdbx_seq_one_letter_code
_entity_poly.pdbx_strand_id
1 'polypeptide(L)'
;PFPTDSMCVSGVENLLVVTAATEKTDGFRRFVKTAAQFNYSLKVLGLGEEWKGGDVARTVGGGQKVRWLKEELLKHSEEQQLVVMFVDSYDVILAAGPDELLTRFSSLGHWVVFSAEGFCWPDQRLASKYPQVHSGKRYLNSGGEVLLSWGSVVPVPVR
;
A
#
# COMPACT_ATOMS: atom_id res chain seq x y z
N PRO A 1 -15.36 14.37 21.47
CA PRO A 1 -13.98 14.12 21.92
C PRO A 1 -13.53 12.72 21.48
N PHE A 2 -12.69 12.64 20.44
CA PHE A 2 -12.16 11.37 19.94
C PHE A 2 -10.82 11.09 20.64
N PRO A 3 -10.58 9.89 21.19
CA PRO A 3 -9.32 9.57 21.84
C PRO A 3 -8.20 9.50 20.79
N THR A 4 -7.07 10.14 21.11
CA THR A 4 -5.82 10.16 20.33
C THR A 4 -4.86 9.09 20.82
N ASP A 5 -5.30 7.84 20.87
CA ASP A 5 -4.40 6.73 21.18
C ASP A 5 -4.67 5.56 20.25
N SER A 6 -3.58 4.94 19.81
CA SER A 6 -3.47 3.90 18.79
C SER A 6 -4.68 2.96 18.71
N MET A 7 -5.57 3.17 17.74
CA MET A 7 -6.69 2.25 17.48
C MET A 7 -6.19 1.06 16.65
N CYS A 8 -5.84 -0.03 17.32
CA CYS A 8 -5.73 -1.34 16.69
C CYS A 8 -7.14 -1.96 16.64
N VAL A 9 -7.78 -1.92 15.46
CA VAL A 9 -8.99 -2.70 15.17
C VAL A 9 -8.52 -4.09 14.73
N SER A 10 -8.95 -5.15 15.42
CA SER A 10 -8.54 -6.53 15.15
C SER A 10 -9.18 -7.06 13.86
N GLY A 11 -8.45 -6.98 12.75
CA GLY A 11 -8.75 -7.71 11.51
C GLY A 11 -8.15 -9.12 11.51
N VAL A 12 -8.25 -9.83 10.37
CA VAL A 12 -7.57 -11.11 10.14
C VAL A 12 -6.10 -10.97 10.58
N GLU A 13 -5.65 -11.83 11.49
CA GLU A 13 -4.42 -11.64 12.29
C GLU A 13 -3.15 -11.43 11.45
N ASN A 14 -3.18 -11.82 10.17
CA ASN A 14 -2.03 -11.81 9.27
C ASN A 14 -2.11 -10.75 8.15
N LEU A 15 -3.02 -9.75 8.22
CA LEU A 15 -3.09 -8.67 7.23
C LEU A 15 -3.00 -7.28 7.88
N LEU A 16 -2.01 -6.49 7.45
CA LEU A 16 -1.85 -5.08 7.82
C LEU A 16 -2.04 -4.19 6.60
N VAL A 17 -3.00 -3.26 6.67
CA VAL A 17 -3.14 -2.19 5.68
C VAL A 17 -2.31 -1.00 6.12
N VAL A 18 -1.44 -0.51 5.25
CA VAL A 18 -0.58 0.65 5.49
C VAL A 18 -0.95 1.73 4.48
N THR A 19 -1.15 2.95 4.95
CA THR A 19 -1.35 4.11 4.09
C THR A 19 -0.48 5.28 4.55
N ALA A 20 -0.14 6.18 3.64
CA ALA A 20 0.38 7.50 3.98
C ALA A 20 -0.75 8.54 3.98
N ALA A 21 -0.77 9.40 4.99
CA ALA A 21 -1.65 10.58 5.05
C ALA A 21 -1.05 11.61 6.01
N THR A 22 -0.86 12.85 5.55
CA THR A 22 -0.38 13.96 6.41
C THR A 22 -1.53 14.69 7.09
N GLU A 23 -2.67 14.78 6.42
CA GLU A 23 -3.88 15.45 6.90
C GLU A 23 -5.12 14.55 6.88
N LYS A 24 -6.10 14.87 7.76
CA LYS A 24 -7.40 14.18 7.85
C LYS A 24 -8.43 14.76 6.86
N THR A 25 -8.12 14.66 5.57
CA THR A 25 -9.00 15.09 4.47
C THR A 25 -10.29 14.29 4.42
N ASP A 26 -11.30 14.76 3.69
CA ASP A 26 -12.55 14.00 3.50
C ASP A 26 -12.33 12.69 2.74
N GLY A 27 -11.36 12.67 1.80
CA GLY A 27 -10.92 11.45 1.13
C GLY A 27 -10.37 10.42 2.11
N PHE A 28 -9.45 10.85 2.99
CA PHE A 28 -8.91 10.00 4.05
C PHE A 28 -9.99 9.48 5.00
N ARG A 29 -10.93 10.35 5.42
CA ARG A 29 -12.04 9.93 6.28
C ARG A 29 -12.92 8.87 5.61
N ARG A 30 -13.16 8.99 4.30
CA ARG A 30 -13.89 8.00 3.52
C ARG A 30 -13.13 6.67 3.46
N PHE A 31 -11.83 6.70 3.21
CA PHE A 31 -10.98 5.52 3.25
C PHE A 31 -11.02 4.81 4.61
N VAL A 32 -10.77 5.54 5.71
CA VAL A 32 -10.82 5.01 7.08
C VAL A 32 -12.19 4.41 7.40
N LYS A 33 -13.27 5.04 6.95
CA LYS A 33 -14.63 4.52 7.12
C LYS A 33 -14.81 3.16 6.43
N THR A 34 -14.31 3.00 5.20
CA THR A 34 -14.39 1.72 4.49
C THR A 34 -13.50 0.65 5.13
N ALA A 35 -12.31 1.01 5.62
CA ALA A 35 -11.44 0.10 6.35
C ALA A 35 -12.11 -0.42 7.64
N ALA A 36 -12.75 0.48 8.40
CA ALA A 36 -13.49 0.10 9.60
C ALA A 36 -14.72 -0.76 9.29
N GLN A 37 -15.42 -0.49 8.19
CA GLN A 37 -16.60 -1.28 7.77
C GLN A 37 -16.26 -2.75 7.52
N PHE A 38 -15.06 -3.02 6.99
CA PHE A 38 -14.59 -4.38 6.69
C PHE A 38 -13.65 -4.96 7.76
N ASN A 39 -13.50 -4.29 8.91
CA ASN A 39 -12.61 -4.69 10.00
C ASN A 39 -11.14 -4.89 9.56
N TYR A 40 -10.60 -3.97 8.76
CA TYR A 40 -9.17 -3.97 8.45
C TYR A 40 -8.33 -3.39 9.60
N SER A 41 -7.19 -4.04 9.87
CA SER A 41 -6.11 -3.47 10.68
C SER A 41 -5.39 -2.39 9.87
N LEU A 42 -5.49 -1.12 10.29
CA LEU A 42 -4.96 0.03 9.55
C LEU A 42 -3.81 0.73 10.28
N LYS A 43 -2.69 0.90 9.58
CA LYS A 43 -1.57 1.76 9.96
C LYS A 43 -1.51 3.00 9.07
N VAL A 44 -1.54 4.18 9.70
CA VAL A 44 -1.43 5.47 9.00
C VAL A 44 -0.05 6.06 9.27
N LEU A 45 0.68 6.39 8.20
CA LEU A 45 2.02 6.95 8.24
C LEU A 45 1.99 8.45 7.95
N GLY A 46 2.79 9.21 8.71
CA GLY A 46 3.02 10.64 8.47
C GLY A 46 1.90 11.58 8.94
N LEU A 47 0.93 11.11 9.73
CA LEU A 47 -0.19 11.94 10.18
C LEU A 47 0.30 13.08 11.09
N GLY A 48 0.04 14.33 10.69
CA GLY A 48 0.56 15.51 11.37
C GLY A 48 2.01 15.89 11.00
N GLU A 49 2.68 15.10 10.15
CA GLU A 49 3.97 15.49 9.56
C GLU A 49 3.77 16.40 8.34
N GLU A 50 4.73 17.28 8.11
CA GLU A 50 4.76 18.13 6.91
C GLU A 50 5.02 17.28 5.65
N TRP A 51 4.21 17.51 4.62
CA TRP A 51 4.42 16.89 3.31
C TRP A 51 5.57 17.56 2.56
N LYS A 52 6.64 16.80 2.32
CA LYS A 52 7.84 17.16 1.56
C LYS A 52 8.00 16.32 0.28
N GLY A 53 6.99 15.54 -0.07
CA GLY A 53 7.01 14.65 -1.24
C GLY A 53 6.78 15.33 -2.59
N GLY A 54 6.70 16.68 -2.64
CA GLY A 54 6.46 17.45 -3.86
C GLY A 54 4.99 17.49 -4.29
N ASP A 55 4.68 18.19 -5.37
CA ASP A 55 3.31 18.28 -5.90
C ASP A 55 2.98 17.05 -6.75
N VAL A 56 2.51 16.00 -6.08
CA VAL A 56 2.12 14.71 -6.71
C VAL A 56 0.90 14.83 -7.63
N ALA A 57 0.11 15.89 -7.51
CA ALA A 57 -1.02 16.12 -8.41
C ALA A 57 -0.57 16.71 -9.76
N ARG A 58 0.59 17.37 -9.81
CA ARG A 58 1.09 18.05 -11.02
C ARG A 58 2.38 17.48 -11.59
N THR A 59 3.18 16.81 -10.78
CA THR A 59 4.56 16.42 -11.13
C THR A 59 4.96 15.09 -10.50
N VAL A 60 6.15 14.58 -10.86
CA VAL A 60 6.78 13.44 -10.18
C VAL A 60 7.03 13.76 -8.71
N GLY A 61 6.80 12.79 -7.83
CA GLY A 61 6.93 12.99 -6.39
C GLY A 61 6.54 11.75 -5.58
N GLY A 62 6.30 11.95 -4.29
CA GLY A 62 5.78 10.90 -3.40
C GLY A 62 6.83 9.99 -2.76
N GLY A 63 8.12 10.21 -2.98
CA GLY A 63 9.21 9.41 -2.39
C GLY A 63 9.19 9.38 -0.85
N GLN A 64 8.62 10.39 -0.20
CA GLN A 64 8.41 10.41 1.25
C GLN A 64 7.55 9.24 1.73
N LYS A 65 6.56 8.81 0.94
CA LYS A 65 5.72 7.64 1.24
C LYS A 65 6.55 6.37 1.32
N VAL A 66 7.46 6.18 0.36
CA VAL A 66 8.36 5.01 0.30
C VAL A 66 9.32 4.99 1.50
N ARG A 67 9.82 6.16 1.93
CA ARG A 67 10.67 6.25 3.13
C ARG A 67 9.93 5.81 4.39
N TRP A 68 8.73 6.34 4.62
CA TRP A 68 7.92 5.94 5.76
C TRP A 68 7.53 4.46 5.70
N LEU A 69 7.16 3.97 4.51
CA LEU A 69 6.84 2.56 4.31
C LEU A 69 8.04 1.66 4.65
N LYS A 70 9.25 2.02 4.21
CA LYS A 70 10.47 1.28 4.57
C LYS A 70 10.68 1.21 6.07
N GLU A 71 10.55 2.33 6.78
CA GLU A 71 10.70 2.39 8.24
C GLU A 71 9.67 1.53 8.97
N GLU A 72 8.43 1.45 8.47
CA GLU A 72 7.39 0.60 9.03
C GLU A 72 7.61 -0.88 8.72
N LEU A 73 7.95 -1.24 7.48
CA LEU A 73 8.21 -2.63 7.07
C LEU A 73 9.35 -3.27 7.86
N LEU A 74 10.37 -2.49 8.26
CA LEU A 74 11.47 -2.99 9.07
C LEU A 74 11.02 -3.49 10.46
N LYS A 75 9.94 -2.92 11.02
CA LYS A 75 9.40 -3.33 12.33
C LYS A 75 8.73 -4.70 12.27
N HIS A 76 8.25 -5.09 11.09
CA HIS A 76 7.56 -6.36 10.84
C HIS A 76 8.45 -7.38 10.14
N SER A 77 9.77 -7.15 10.10
CA SER A 77 10.72 -7.99 9.35
C SER A 77 10.83 -9.43 9.88
N GLU A 78 10.42 -9.68 11.12
CA GLU A 78 10.41 -11.02 11.73
C GLU A 78 9.06 -11.74 11.56
N GLU A 79 8.02 -11.05 11.08
CA GLU A 79 6.66 -11.58 10.95
C GLU A 79 6.45 -12.29 9.61
N GLN A 80 6.91 -13.54 9.52
CA GLN A 80 6.92 -14.32 8.27
C GLN A 80 5.53 -14.57 7.65
N GLN A 81 4.46 -14.50 8.45
CA GLN A 81 3.09 -14.73 7.96
C GLN A 81 2.35 -13.42 7.65
N LEU A 82 2.94 -12.27 7.95
CA LEU A 82 2.28 -10.99 7.72
C LEU A 82 2.21 -10.67 6.23
N VAL A 83 1.00 -10.36 5.77
CA VAL A 83 0.75 -9.71 4.49
C VAL A 83 0.58 -8.22 4.76
N VAL A 84 1.31 -7.39 4.02
CA VAL A 84 1.21 -5.93 4.09
C VAL A 84 0.60 -5.42 2.80
N MET A 85 -0.51 -4.69 2.90
CA MET A 85 -1.11 -3.96 1.80
C MET A 85 -0.80 -2.48 1.94
N PHE A 86 -0.01 -1.91 1.03
CA PHE A 86 0.16 -0.47 0.93
C PHE A 86 -0.80 0.12 -0.10
N VAL A 87 -1.57 1.14 0.31
CA VAL A 87 -2.51 1.89 -0.55
C VAL A 87 -2.42 3.38 -0.27
N ASP A 88 -2.78 4.20 -1.25
CA ASP A 88 -3.09 5.61 -0.99
C ASP A 88 -4.43 5.72 -0.24
N SER A 89 -4.70 6.88 0.36
CA SER A 89 -5.92 7.08 1.18
C SER A 89 -6.81 8.24 0.76
N TYR A 90 -6.32 9.17 -0.05
CA TYR A 90 -7.10 10.38 -0.40
C TYR A 90 -8.13 10.12 -1.51
N ASP A 91 -7.85 9.16 -2.38
CA ASP A 91 -8.63 8.82 -3.57
C ASP A 91 -8.99 7.32 -3.66
N VAL A 92 -8.78 6.58 -2.57
CA VAL A 92 -9.03 5.12 -2.48
C VAL A 92 -10.21 4.81 -1.55
N ILE A 93 -10.94 3.74 -1.87
CA ILE A 93 -11.89 3.08 -0.98
C ILE A 93 -11.64 1.58 -0.99
N LEU A 94 -11.88 0.91 0.14
CA LEU A 94 -11.88 -0.55 0.19
C LEU A 94 -13.29 -1.05 -0.13
N ALA A 95 -13.40 -1.99 -1.06
CA ALA A 95 -14.68 -2.47 -1.59
C ALA A 95 -15.02 -3.92 -1.21
N ALA A 96 -14.08 -4.62 -0.58
CA ALA A 96 -14.21 -6.02 -0.16
C ALA A 96 -13.52 -6.21 1.20
N GLY A 97 -13.75 -7.37 1.82
CA GLY A 97 -13.16 -7.73 3.10
C GLY A 97 -11.77 -8.40 3.00
N PRO A 98 -11.04 -8.51 4.13
CA PRO A 98 -9.71 -9.12 4.18
C PRO A 98 -9.62 -10.53 3.59
N ASP A 99 -10.62 -11.39 3.83
CA ASP A 99 -10.61 -12.79 3.38
C ASP A 99 -10.61 -12.93 1.86
N GLU A 100 -11.42 -12.11 1.18
CA GLU A 100 -11.47 -12.09 -0.28
C GLU A 100 -10.14 -11.59 -0.85
N LEU A 101 -9.56 -10.55 -0.24
CA LEU A 101 -8.27 -10.01 -0.63
C LEU A 101 -7.15 -11.06 -0.49
N LEU A 102 -7.05 -11.73 0.66
CA LEU A 102 -6.04 -12.75 0.91
C LEU A 102 -6.22 -13.96 -0.01
N THR A 103 -7.47 -14.36 -0.28
CA THR A 103 -7.78 -15.45 -1.23
C THR A 103 -7.29 -15.10 -2.64
N ARG A 104 -7.61 -13.90 -3.12
CA ARG A 104 -7.17 -13.42 -4.44
C ARG A 104 -5.65 -13.30 -4.48
N PHE A 105 -5.02 -12.72 -3.47
CA PHE A 105 -3.57 -12.56 -3.40
C PHE A 105 -2.84 -13.92 -3.41
N SER A 106 -3.30 -14.88 -2.60
CA SER A 106 -2.73 -16.23 -2.57
C SER A 106 -2.85 -16.93 -3.92
N SER A 107 -3.98 -16.77 -4.61
CA SER A 107 -4.21 -17.36 -5.94
C SER A 107 -3.25 -16.85 -7.03
N LEU A 108 -2.66 -15.66 -6.85
CA LEU A 108 -1.68 -15.10 -7.78
C LEU A 108 -0.31 -15.79 -7.67
N GLY A 109 -0.02 -16.47 -6.55
CA GLY A 109 1.23 -17.22 -6.37
C GLY A 109 2.50 -16.36 -6.39
N HIS A 110 2.39 -15.08 -6.03
CA HIS A 110 3.50 -14.13 -6.02
C HIS A 110 3.73 -13.54 -4.63
N TRP A 111 4.99 -13.28 -4.26
CA TRP A 111 5.33 -12.63 -2.99
C TRP A 111 5.01 -11.14 -2.97
N VAL A 112 5.10 -10.50 -4.13
CA VAL A 112 4.84 -9.07 -4.28
C VAL A 112 3.95 -8.87 -5.50
N VAL A 113 2.85 -8.15 -5.32
CA VAL A 113 1.90 -7.81 -6.37
C VAL A 113 1.69 -6.30 -6.35
N PHE A 114 1.87 -5.68 -7.52
CA PHE A 114 1.57 -4.27 -7.74
C PHE A 114 0.29 -4.11 -8.54
N SER A 115 -0.47 -3.06 -8.27
CA SER A 115 -1.54 -2.63 -9.14
C SER A 115 -1.01 -2.27 -10.53
N ALA A 116 -1.86 -2.43 -11.55
CA ALA A 116 -1.48 -2.23 -12.94
C ALA A 116 -2.35 -1.18 -13.62
N GLU A 117 -1.74 -0.37 -14.48
CA GLU A 117 -2.38 0.69 -15.26
C GLU A 117 -2.05 0.64 -16.76
N GLY A 118 -2.76 1.47 -17.52
CA GLY A 118 -2.65 1.52 -18.99
C GLY A 118 -1.49 2.37 -19.52
N PHE A 119 -0.86 3.18 -18.67
CA PHE A 119 0.15 4.16 -19.08
C PHE A 119 1.51 3.85 -18.46
N CYS A 120 2.58 3.92 -19.25
CA CYS A 120 3.94 3.81 -18.74
C CYS A 120 4.39 5.20 -18.27
N TRP A 121 4.28 5.46 -16.98
CA TRP A 121 4.63 6.75 -16.37
C TRP A 121 5.67 6.54 -15.25
N PRO A 122 6.58 7.50 -15.00
CA PRO A 122 6.79 8.75 -15.73
C PRO A 122 7.64 8.58 -17.01
N ASP A 123 8.45 7.53 -17.10
CA ASP A 123 9.37 7.33 -18.22
C ASP A 123 8.85 6.28 -19.21
N GLN A 124 8.21 6.76 -20.27
CA GLN A 124 7.64 5.92 -21.34
C GLN A 124 8.68 5.05 -22.06
N ARG A 125 9.98 5.40 -21.99
CA ARG A 125 11.04 4.59 -22.63
C ARG A 125 11.20 3.23 -21.97
N LEU A 126 10.70 3.05 -20.76
CA LEU A 126 10.70 1.77 -20.05
C LEU A 126 9.62 0.80 -20.57
N ALA A 127 8.66 1.26 -21.38
CA ALA A 127 7.54 0.44 -21.84
C ALA A 127 7.99 -0.84 -22.57
N SER A 128 9.10 -0.78 -23.30
CA SER A 128 9.68 -1.95 -23.99
C SER A 128 10.27 -2.99 -23.04
N LYS A 129 10.65 -2.60 -21.82
CA LYS A 129 11.21 -3.49 -20.79
C LYS A 129 10.14 -4.26 -20.02
N TYR A 130 8.89 -3.79 -20.01
CA TYR A 130 7.79 -4.53 -19.40
C TYR A 130 7.48 -5.79 -20.21
N PRO A 131 7.12 -6.92 -19.58
CA PRO A 131 6.62 -8.09 -20.30
C PRO A 131 5.41 -7.75 -21.18
N GLN A 132 5.27 -8.44 -22.31
CA GLN A 132 4.07 -8.31 -23.13
C GLN A 132 2.90 -9.00 -22.45
N VAL A 133 1.74 -8.34 -22.40
CA VAL A 133 0.51 -8.88 -21.84
C VAL A 133 -0.55 -8.96 -22.93
N HIS A 134 -1.23 -10.09 -23.06
CA HIS A 134 -2.22 -10.31 -24.13
C HIS A 134 -3.59 -9.74 -23.75
N SER A 135 -3.87 -9.66 -22.44
CA SER A 135 -5.06 -9.03 -21.88
C SER A 135 -4.70 -8.34 -20.57
N GLY A 136 -5.42 -7.27 -20.22
CA GLY A 136 -5.22 -6.51 -18.98
C GLY A 136 -4.33 -5.27 -19.13
N LYS A 137 -3.89 -4.77 -17.98
CA LYS A 137 -3.03 -3.58 -17.85
C LYS A 137 -1.58 -4.00 -17.71
N ARG A 138 -0.66 -3.24 -18.33
CA ARG A 138 0.73 -3.68 -18.52
C ARG A 138 1.72 -3.04 -17.55
N TYR A 139 1.44 -1.81 -17.12
CA TYR A 139 2.43 -0.98 -16.44
C TYR A 139 2.12 -0.91 -14.96
N LEU A 140 3.15 -0.80 -14.12
CA LEU A 140 3.01 -0.71 -12.68
C LEU A 140 2.38 0.63 -12.28
N ASN A 141 1.44 0.58 -11.34
CA ASN A 141 0.94 1.75 -10.63
C ASN A 141 1.27 1.60 -9.12
N SER A 142 1.88 2.63 -8.54
CA SER A 142 2.33 2.63 -7.14
C SER A 142 1.32 3.22 -6.15
N GLY A 143 0.22 3.79 -6.63
CA GLY A 143 -0.81 4.46 -5.82
C GLY A 143 -2.08 3.62 -5.62
N GLY A 144 -2.37 2.70 -6.55
CA GLY A 144 -3.50 1.77 -6.45
C GLY A 144 -3.34 0.86 -5.25
N GLU A 145 -2.46 -0.14 -5.35
CA GLU A 145 -2.21 -1.12 -4.28
C GLU A 145 -0.83 -1.78 -4.46
N VAL A 146 -0.09 -2.01 -3.38
CA VAL A 146 1.08 -2.90 -3.33
C VAL A 146 0.87 -3.92 -2.22
N LEU A 147 0.77 -5.20 -2.58
CA LEU A 147 0.68 -6.31 -1.63
C LEU A 147 2.03 -7.01 -1.52
N LEU A 148 2.49 -7.16 -0.28
CA LEU A 148 3.76 -7.80 0.09
C LEU A 148 3.44 -8.95 1.04
N SER A 149 4.02 -10.12 0.81
CA SER A 149 4.06 -11.20 1.78
C SER A 149 5.51 -11.59 2.05
N TRP A 150 5.85 -11.74 3.33
CA TRP A 150 7.17 -12.17 3.78
C TRP A 150 7.37 -13.68 3.57
N GLY A 151 7.24 -14.15 2.34
CA GLY A 151 7.73 -15.46 1.94
C GLY A 151 9.25 -15.49 2.02
N SER A 152 9.80 -15.82 3.19
CA SER A 152 11.23 -16.06 3.42
C SER A 152 12.16 -15.04 2.74
N VAL A 153 11.93 -13.74 2.97
CA VAL A 153 12.90 -12.71 2.57
C VAL A 153 14.11 -12.86 3.49
N VAL A 154 15.09 -13.64 3.05
CA VAL A 154 16.42 -13.64 3.65
C VAL A 154 16.95 -12.22 3.51
N PRO A 155 17.35 -11.54 4.60
CA PRO A 155 17.92 -10.20 4.49
C PRO A 155 19.10 -10.27 3.54
N VAL A 156 19.00 -9.60 2.39
CA VAL A 156 20.15 -9.44 1.49
C VAL A 156 21.07 -8.45 2.18
N PRO A 157 22.25 -8.86 2.66
CA PRO A 157 23.18 -7.93 3.26
C PRO A 157 23.65 -6.98 2.16
N VAL A 158 23.41 -5.68 2.36
CA VAL A 158 24.00 -4.64 1.54
C VAL A 158 25.51 -4.70 1.78
N ARG A 159 26.27 -5.10 0.74
CA ARG A 159 27.72 -4.96 0.71
C ARG A 159 28.10 -3.56 0.25
#